data_AF-A0A8T1HGY4-F1
#
_entry.id   AF-A0A8T1HGY4-F1
#
_cell.length_a   1.000
_cell.length_b   1.000
_cell.length_c   1.000
_cell.angle_alpha   90.00
_cell.angle_beta   90.00
_cell.angle_gamma   90.00
#
_symmetry.space_group_name_H-M   'P 1'
#
loop_
_entity.id
_entity.type
_entity.pdbx_description
1 polymer ?
#
loop_
_entity_poly.entity_id
_entity_poly.type
_entity_poly.pdbx_seq_one_letter_code
_entity_poly.pdbx_strand_id
1 'polypeptide(L)'
;STPNQPDPKGSIFIPSAAGDCQASIGRPCKLNVLTKSGTFASNTKDAVIKKISNLKSRIGSTKVTTAATFSAATKNFGVGALKGDSVVQASGKMSAAATVSAPKDESALQTNAKEPTRIK
;
A
#
# COMPACT_ATOMS: atom_id res chain seq x y z
N SER A 1 9.07 15.40 -5.19
CA SER A 1 8.19 14.70 -4.24
C SER A 1 8.86 13.41 -3.80
N THR A 2 8.80 13.05 -2.52
CA THR A 2 9.25 11.74 -2.01
C THR A 2 8.12 10.70 -2.16
N PRO A 3 8.39 9.42 -2.46
CA PRO A 3 7.35 8.38 -2.53
C PRO A 3 6.73 8.05 -1.17
N ASN A 4 7.42 8.37 -0.07
CA ASN A 4 6.90 8.31 1.29
C ASN A 4 6.57 9.70 1.83
N GLN A 5 5.47 9.78 2.59
CA GLN A 5 5.20 10.92 3.47
C GLN A 5 6.03 10.75 4.75
N PRO A 6 6.73 11.80 5.24
CA PRO A 6 7.42 11.74 6.53
C PRO A 6 6.41 11.63 7.68
N ASP A 7 6.57 10.60 8.51
CA ASP A 7 5.87 10.47 9.80
C ASP A 7 6.93 10.25 10.89
N PRO A 8 7.07 11.16 11.88
CA PRO A 8 8.03 11.02 12.97
C PRO A 8 7.73 9.85 13.92
N LYS A 9 6.49 9.32 13.92
CA LYS A 9 6.08 8.15 14.71
C LYS A 9 6.17 6.84 13.90
N GLY A 10 6.27 6.94 12.57
CA GLY A 10 6.38 5.82 11.66
C GLY A 10 7.80 5.28 11.52
N SER A 11 7.93 3.97 11.32
CA SER A 11 9.22 3.31 11.01
C SER A 11 9.13 2.60 9.67
N ILE A 12 10.07 2.87 8.78
CA ILE A 12 10.16 2.25 7.46
C ILE A 12 11.62 1.94 7.12
N PHE A 13 11.88 0.71 6.69
CA PHE A 13 13.20 0.29 6.23
C PHE A 13 13.19 0.18 4.71
N ILE A 14 13.92 1.08 4.06
CA ILE A 14 14.21 1.06 2.62
C ILE A 14 15.69 0.66 2.47
N PRO A 15 16.00 -0.47 1.81
CA PRO A 15 17.38 -0.88 1.61
C PRO A 15 18.07 0.03 0.59
N SER A 16 19.31 0.42 0.90
CA SER A 16 20.19 1.15 -0.03
C SER A 16 21.23 0.22 -0.65
N ALA A 17 21.57 -0.89 0.01
CA ALA A 17 22.48 -1.90 -0.50
C ALA A 17 21.91 -3.32 -0.34
N ALA A 18 22.32 -4.24 -1.23
CA ALA A 18 21.92 -5.64 -1.16
C ALA A 18 22.32 -6.30 0.18
N GLY A 19 23.44 -5.88 0.79
CA GLY A 19 23.91 -6.39 2.08
C GLY A 19 23.01 -6.07 3.28
N ASP A 20 22.17 -5.03 3.22
CA ASP A 20 21.40 -4.51 4.36
C ASP A 20 20.45 -5.55 5.02
N CYS A 21 20.08 -6.59 4.29
CA CYS A 21 19.12 -7.61 4.71
C CYS A 21 19.77 -8.88 5.27
N GLN A 22 21.07 -9.09 5.05
CA GLN A 22 21.71 -10.39 5.26
C GLN A 22 21.64 -10.83 6.73
N ALA A 23 21.99 -9.94 7.66
CA ALA A 23 21.89 -10.19 9.09
C ALA A 23 20.42 -10.35 9.53
N SER A 24 19.55 -9.43 9.11
CA SER A 24 18.18 -9.25 9.64
C SER A 24 17.17 -10.28 9.13
N ILE A 25 17.23 -10.65 7.84
CA ILE A 25 16.27 -11.57 7.19
C ILE A 25 16.93 -12.73 6.45
N GLY A 26 18.27 -12.90 6.57
CA GLY A 26 18.98 -14.10 6.11
C GLY A 26 19.24 -14.19 4.60
N ARG A 27 19.00 -13.12 3.85
CA ARG A 27 19.28 -13.03 2.41
C ARG A 27 19.63 -11.60 1.98
N PRO A 28 20.20 -11.39 0.78
CA PRO A 28 20.38 -10.06 0.23
C PRO A 28 19.04 -9.36 -0.02
N CYS A 29 19.01 -8.03 0.12
CA CYS A 29 17.87 -7.22 -0.26
C CYS A 29 17.69 -7.21 -1.78
N LYS A 30 16.44 -7.09 -2.23
CA LYS A 30 16.14 -6.57 -3.56
C LYS A 30 15.87 -5.08 -3.43
N LEU A 31 16.60 -4.28 -4.20
CA LEU A 31 16.48 -2.82 -4.17
C LEU A 31 15.25 -2.36 -4.95
N ASN A 32 14.68 -1.22 -4.55
CA ASN A 32 13.58 -0.58 -5.26
C ASN A 32 14.08 0.09 -6.54
N VAL A 33 13.28 0.09 -7.60
CA VAL A 33 13.53 0.86 -8.82
C VAL A 33 12.69 2.13 -8.77
N LEU A 34 13.35 3.29 -8.75
CA LEU A 34 12.72 4.60 -8.75
C LEU A 34 12.89 5.23 -10.14
N THR A 35 11.77 5.47 -10.84
CA THR A 35 11.75 6.14 -12.16
C THR A 35 10.84 7.35 -12.07
N LYS A 36 11.31 8.54 -12.49
CA LYS A 36 10.58 9.82 -12.39
C LYS A 36 9.94 10.06 -11.01
N SER A 37 10.60 9.56 -9.97
CA SER A 37 10.20 9.61 -8.55
C SER A 37 11.32 10.30 -7.78
N GLY A 38 11.01 11.00 -6.68
CA GLY A 38 12.06 11.50 -5.79
C GLY A 38 12.56 10.43 -4.82
N THR A 39 13.34 10.86 -3.84
CA THR A 39 14.04 10.00 -2.88
C THR A 39 13.08 9.16 -2.03
N PHE A 40 13.31 7.85 -1.98
CA PHE A 40 12.65 6.92 -1.05
C PHE A 40 13.69 6.45 -0.04
N ALA A 41 13.57 6.91 1.21
CA ALA A 41 14.58 6.70 2.25
C ALA A 41 13.97 6.01 3.49
N SER A 42 14.83 5.37 4.29
CA SER A 42 14.43 4.81 5.58
C SER A 42 14.06 5.89 6.59
N ASN A 43 13.12 5.61 7.48
CA ASN A 43 12.96 6.29 8.77
C ASN A 43 13.04 5.27 9.90
N THR A 44 13.81 5.55 10.95
CA THR A 44 14.02 4.66 12.12
C THR A 44 14.28 3.18 11.74
N LYS A 45 15.18 2.94 10.78
CA LYS A 45 15.58 1.61 10.24
C LYS A 45 15.73 0.53 11.31
N ASP A 46 16.43 0.84 12.40
CA ASP A 46 16.73 -0.14 13.46
C ASP A 46 15.48 -0.59 14.23
N ALA A 47 14.47 0.27 14.37
CA ALA A 47 13.19 -0.10 14.97
C ALA A 47 12.43 -1.11 14.10
N VAL A 48 12.55 -1.01 12.77
CA VAL A 48 12.02 -2.02 11.84
C VAL A 48 12.83 -3.31 11.94
N ILE A 49 14.16 -3.23 11.90
CA ILE A 49 15.06 -4.40 11.97
C ILE A 49 14.82 -5.22 13.24
N LYS A 50 14.71 -4.56 14.41
CA LYS A 50 14.38 -5.21 15.69
C LYS A 50 13.03 -5.94 15.69
N LYS A 51 12.05 -5.46 14.90
CA LYS A 51 10.75 -6.13 14.76
C LYS A 51 10.81 -7.32 13.79
N ILE A 52 11.45 -7.15 12.64
CA ILE A 52 11.47 -8.19 11.58
C ILE A 52 12.49 -9.31 11.83
N SER A 53 13.50 -9.12 12.68
CA SER A 53 14.48 -10.16 13.04
C SER A 53 13.81 -11.39 13.67
N ASN A 54 12.80 -11.17 14.52
CA ASN A 54 11.96 -12.24 15.10
C ASN A 54 11.16 -13.02 14.04
N LEU A 55 11.04 -12.48 12.82
CA LEU A 55 10.34 -13.07 11.69
C LEU A 55 11.30 -13.57 10.59
N LYS A 56 12.62 -13.61 10.87
CA LYS A 56 13.69 -13.91 9.89
C LYS A 56 13.42 -15.16 9.05
N SER A 57 12.99 -16.27 9.66
CA SER A 57 12.66 -17.50 8.93
C SER A 57 11.47 -17.30 7.96
N ARG A 58 10.38 -16.68 8.44
CA ARG A 58 9.16 -16.42 7.66
C ARG A 58 9.39 -15.45 6.50
N ILE A 59 10.21 -14.42 6.70
CA ILE A 59 10.53 -13.44 5.66
C ILE A 59 11.57 -14.02 4.70
N GLY A 60 12.57 -14.73 5.22
CA GLY A 60 13.71 -15.31 4.50
C GLY A 60 13.31 -16.40 3.49
N SER A 61 12.23 -17.14 3.74
CA SER A 61 11.69 -18.15 2.81
C SER A 61 10.89 -17.55 1.64
N THR A 62 10.34 -16.34 1.77
CA THR A 62 9.57 -15.68 0.70
C THR A 62 10.46 -15.34 -0.50
N LYS A 63 10.20 -15.91 -1.68
CA LYS A 63 10.92 -15.56 -2.91
C LYS A 63 10.64 -14.11 -3.32
N VAL A 64 11.66 -13.27 -3.32
CA VAL A 64 11.59 -11.88 -3.80
C VAL A 64 12.43 -11.72 -5.06
N THR A 65 11.76 -11.41 -6.18
CA THR A 65 12.40 -11.10 -7.46
C THR A 65 13.02 -9.70 -7.43
N THR A 66 14.05 -9.45 -8.23
CA THR A 66 14.57 -8.09 -8.44
C THR A 66 13.46 -7.18 -8.95
N ALA A 67 13.31 -5.98 -8.37
CA ALA A 67 12.32 -5.03 -8.83
C ALA A 67 12.63 -4.55 -10.27
N ALA A 68 11.58 -4.28 -11.02
CA ALA A 68 11.64 -3.69 -12.35
C ALA A 68 10.64 -2.52 -12.42
N THR A 69 10.83 -1.59 -13.36
CA THR A 69 9.83 -0.55 -13.62
C THR A 69 8.52 -1.21 -14.03
N PHE A 70 7.43 -0.87 -13.34
CA PHE A 70 6.12 -1.43 -13.61
C PHE A 70 5.59 -0.94 -14.96
N SER A 71 5.71 -1.76 -16.00
CA SER A 71 4.85 -1.68 -17.17
C SER A 71 3.47 -2.25 -16.81
N ALA A 72 2.41 -1.51 -17.14
CA ALA A 72 1.05 -1.90 -16.79
C ALA A 72 0.64 -3.24 -17.43
N ALA A 73 -0.27 -3.96 -16.77
CA ALA A 73 -0.75 -5.30 -17.15
C ALA A 73 0.30 -6.42 -17.09
N THR A 74 0.86 -6.65 -15.90
CA THR A 74 1.44 -7.97 -15.58
C THR A 74 0.32 -9.01 -15.48
N LYS A 75 0.54 -10.22 -16.01
CA LYS A 75 -0.45 -11.31 -16.14
C LYS A 75 -1.02 -11.89 -14.82
N ASN A 76 -0.82 -11.23 -13.67
CA ASN A 76 -1.25 -11.71 -12.35
C ASN A 76 -1.89 -10.60 -11.49
N PHE A 77 -2.16 -9.41 -12.04
CA PHE A 77 -2.73 -8.27 -11.32
C PHE A 77 -4.05 -7.85 -11.97
N GLY A 78 -5.09 -7.66 -11.14
CA GLY A 78 -6.46 -7.41 -11.60
C GLY A 78 -7.30 -8.69 -11.70
N VAL A 79 -8.60 -8.52 -11.98
CA VAL A 79 -9.55 -9.63 -12.14
C VAL A 79 -9.23 -10.38 -13.44
N GLY A 80 -9.40 -11.71 -13.43
CA GLY A 80 -9.24 -12.56 -14.63
C GLY A 80 -7.80 -12.76 -15.10
N ALA A 81 -6.82 -12.22 -14.39
CA ALA A 81 -5.41 -12.41 -14.69
C ALA A 81 -4.95 -13.88 -14.47
N LEU A 82 -5.52 -14.54 -13.45
CA LEU A 82 -5.31 -15.96 -13.16
C LEU A 82 -6.32 -16.82 -13.93
N LYS A 83 -5.89 -18.01 -14.38
CA LYS A 83 -6.78 -19.00 -15.01
C LYS A 83 -7.75 -19.56 -13.97
N GLY A 84 -9.05 -19.34 -14.16
CA GLY A 84 -10.11 -19.77 -13.26
C GLY A 84 -11.35 -18.90 -13.39
N ASP A 85 -12.16 -18.84 -12.34
CA ASP A 85 -13.34 -18.00 -12.27
C ASP A 85 -12.98 -16.52 -12.42
N SER A 86 -13.49 -15.90 -13.48
CA SER A 86 -13.26 -14.50 -13.82
C SER A 86 -14.60 -13.81 -13.98
N VAL A 87 -14.84 -12.72 -13.24
CA VAL A 87 -16.00 -11.87 -13.50
C VAL A 87 -15.71 -10.97 -14.70
N VAL A 88 -16.67 -10.85 -15.61
CA VAL A 88 -16.57 -9.99 -16.79
C VAL A 88 -16.49 -8.53 -16.32
N GLN A 89 -15.28 -7.96 -16.30
CA GLN A 89 -15.12 -6.54 -16.05
C GLN A 89 -15.59 -5.73 -17.26
N ALA A 90 -16.75 -5.10 -17.15
CA ALA A 90 -17.12 -4.03 -18.06
C ALA A 90 -16.08 -2.90 -17.93
N SER A 91 -15.33 -2.66 -19.01
CA SER A 91 -14.40 -1.54 -19.09
C SER A 91 -15.20 -0.24 -19.26
N GLY A 92 -15.66 0.29 -18.12
CA GLY A 92 -16.29 1.59 -18.05
C GLY A 92 -15.35 2.66 -18.60
N LYS A 93 -15.60 3.10 -19.84
CA LYS A 93 -14.92 4.27 -20.39
C LYS A 93 -15.36 5.46 -19.56
N MET A 94 -14.48 5.90 -18.67
CA MET A 94 -14.64 7.15 -17.93
C MET A 94 -14.54 8.30 -18.95
N SER A 95 -15.66 8.64 -19.58
CA SER A 95 -15.74 9.84 -20.41
C SER A 95 -15.52 11.06 -19.51
N ALA A 96 -14.66 11.98 -19.94
CA ALA A 96 -14.44 13.20 -19.21
C ALA A 96 -15.73 14.05 -19.18
N ALA A 97 -15.95 14.74 -18.06
CA ALA A 97 -17.05 15.65 -17.76
C ALA A 97 -18.47 15.03 -17.71
N ALA A 98 -18.94 14.83 -16.48
CA ALA A 98 -20.36 14.95 -16.14
C ALA A 98 -20.46 15.94 -14.97
N THR A 99 -20.88 17.18 -15.27
CA THR A 99 -21.11 18.23 -14.26
C THR A 99 -22.23 17.79 -13.34
N VAL A 100 -21.96 17.67 -12.03
CA VAL A 100 -22.96 17.21 -11.07
C VAL A 100 -24.00 18.31 -10.86
N SER A 101 -25.12 18.21 -11.58
CA SER A 101 -26.30 19.03 -11.32
C SER A 101 -27.06 18.41 -10.16
N ALA A 102 -27.10 19.10 -9.02
CA ALA A 102 -27.81 18.64 -7.84
C ALA A 102 -29.34 18.65 -8.07
N PRO A 103 -30.07 17.58 -7.71
CA PRO A 103 -31.49 17.71 -7.39
C PRO A 103 -31.62 18.52 -6.09
N LYS A 104 -32.54 19.48 -6.07
CA LYS A 104 -32.83 20.32 -4.89
C LYS A 104 -33.81 19.61 -3.94
N ASP A 105 -33.74 20.02 -2.66
CA ASP A 105 -34.68 19.86 -1.53
C ASP A 105 -36.20 19.83 -1.86
N GLU A 106 -37.13 19.43 -0.99
CA GLU A 106 -37.15 19.15 0.47
C GLU A 106 -38.24 18.05 0.75
N SER A 107 -38.55 17.49 1.93
CA SER A 107 -38.08 17.61 3.32
C SER A 107 -38.49 16.35 4.13
N ALA A 108 -37.78 16.03 5.23
CA ALA A 108 -38.32 15.39 6.45
C ALA A 108 -37.22 15.17 7.50
N LEU A 109 -36.92 16.21 8.29
CA LEU A 109 -36.07 16.10 9.48
C LEU A 109 -36.78 15.28 10.57
N GLN A 110 -36.15 14.22 11.09
CA GLN A 110 -36.46 13.74 12.43
C GLN A 110 -35.24 13.16 13.14
N THR A 111 -34.81 13.89 14.16
CA THR A 111 -33.73 13.55 15.08
C THR A 111 -34.19 12.47 16.07
N ASN A 112 -33.27 11.60 16.49
CA ASN A 112 -33.33 10.98 17.81
C ASN A 112 -31.91 10.59 18.27
N ALA A 113 -31.23 11.55 18.88
CA ALA A 113 -30.00 11.27 19.61
C ALA A 113 -30.39 10.62 20.95
N LYS A 114 -30.03 9.35 21.17
CA LYS A 114 -30.24 8.69 22.45
C LYS A 114 -28.97 8.78 23.30
N GLU A 115 -29.02 9.65 24.29
CA GLU A 115 -27.95 9.88 25.27
C GLU A 115 -27.64 8.59 26.09
N PRO A 116 -26.35 8.29 26.38
CA PRO A 116 -25.98 7.24 27.32
C PRO A 116 -26.02 7.78 28.76
N THR A 117 -26.98 7.31 29.55
CA THR A 117 -27.15 7.69 30.96
C THR A 117 -25.91 7.38 31.81
N ARG A 118 -25.39 8.40 32.48
CA ARG A 118 -24.29 8.28 33.45
C ARG A 118 -24.83 7.75 34.78
N ILE A 119 -24.53 6.49 35.09
CA ILE A 119 -24.80 5.91 36.41
C ILE A 119 -23.85 6.54 37.44
N LYS A 120 -24.38 6.83 38.63
CA LYS A 120 -23.71 7.51 39.74
C LYS A 120 -23.12 6.50 40.73
#